data_AF-A0A961GAX7-F1
#
_entry.id   AF-A0A961GAX7-F1
#
_cell.length_a   1.000
_cell.length_b   1.000
_cell.length_c   1.000
_cell.angle_alpha   90.00
_cell.angle_beta   90.00
_cell.angle_gamma   90.00
#
_symmetry.space_group_name_H-M   'P 1'
#
loop_
_entity.id
_entity.type
_entity.pdbx_description
1 polymer ?
#
loop_
_entity_poly.entity_id
_entity_poly.type
_entity_poly.pdbx_seq_one_letter_code
_entity_poly.pdbx_strand_id
1 'polypeptide(L)'
;ADDFAESHGQRGEHVLLARRAAADGDDLLVDANQADVLGRPQFVDLPPGSGVRLVTGAIGAQAMAAGPNVFVVDLWSLSDPVGSRLDVSEDAPFYDPLVGKYQYGPWVFARHWPPETNDPATATARRALACGDLADLDAAVHDDMSVGRFLSNLVAAPRLSSLSIPTDPAAAEATFCSD
;
A
#
# COMPACT_ATOMS: atom_id res chain seq x y z
N ALA A 1 -12.65 -16.61 -21.79
CA ALA A 1 -13.34 -17.30 -20.67
C ALA A 1 -12.32 -18.10 -19.86
N ASP A 2 -11.48 -18.89 -20.54
CA ASP A 2 -10.40 -19.66 -19.88
C ASP A 2 -9.37 -18.78 -19.17
N ASP A 3 -8.91 -17.70 -19.82
CA ASP A 3 -7.94 -16.74 -19.26
C ASP A 3 -8.44 -16.01 -17.99
N PHE A 4 -9.75 -15.77 -17.93
CA PHE A 4 -10.38 -15.17 -16.76
C PHE A 4 -10.43 -16.16 -15.59
N ALA A 5 -10.81 -17.42 -15.84
CA ALA A 5 -10.84 -18.46 -14.82
C ALA A 5 -9.43 -18.79 -14.30
N GLU A 6 -8.44 -18.83 -15.17
CA GLU A 6 -7.04 -19.07 -14.83
C GLU A 6 -6.46 -17.94 -13.95
N SER A 7 -6.73 -16.67 -14.30
CA SER A 7 -6.31 -15.53 -13.47
C SER A 7 -6.99 -15.49 -12.10
N HIS A 8 -8.23 -15.99 -11.97
CA HIS A 8 -8.92 -16.10 -10.68
C HIS A 8 -8.41 -17.30 -9.87
N GLY A 9 -8.05 -18.39 -10.55
CA GLY A 9 -7.41 -19.57 -9.94
C GLY A 9 -6.07 -19.23 -9.31
N GLN A 10 -5.16 -18.60 -10.08
CA GLN A 10 -3.84 -18.16 -9.59
C GLN A 10 -3.96 -17.17 -8.41
N ARG A 11 -4.91 -16.23 -8.48
CA ARG A 11 -5.20 -15.32 -7.36
C ARG A 11 -5.63 -16.07 -6.10
N GLY A 12 -6.45 -17.11 -6.24
CA GLY A 12 -6.84 -17.97 -5.12
C GLY A 12 -5.66 -18.70 -4.49
N GLU A 13 -4.72 -19.20 -5.30
CA GLU A 13 -3.50 -19.87 -4.81
C GLU A 13 -2.60 -18.92 -4.01
N HIS A 14 -2.39 -17.69 -4.48
CA HIS A 14 -1.61 -16.68 -3.74
C HIS A 14 -2.24 -16.30 -2.40
N VAL A 15 -3.57 -16.21 -2.35
CA VAL A 15 -4.29 -15.95 -1.08
C VAL A 15 -4.06 -17.09 -0.08
N LEU A 16 -4.15 -18.35 -0.54
CA LEU A 16 -3.91 -19.51 0.30
C LEU A 16 -2.43 -19.63 0.73
N LEU A 17 -1.50 -19.25 -0.15
CA LEU A 17 -0.09 -19.17 0.18
C LEU A 17 0.16 -18.13 1.27
N ALA A 18 -0.33 -16.89 1.10
CA ALA A 18 -0.18 -15.83 2.09
C ALA A 18 -0.73 -16.26 3.46
N ARG A 19 -1.88 -16.94 3.47
CA ARG A 19 -2.46 -17.50 4.70
C ARG A 19 -1.55 -18.54 5.35
N ARG A 20 -0.94 -19.44 4.57
CA ARG A 20 -0.04 -20.47 5.08
C ARG A 20 1.24 -19.85 5.64
N ALA A 21 1.86 -18.95 4.88
CA ALA A 21 3.05 -18.21 5.30
C ALA A 21 2.79 -17.47 6.64
N ALA A 22 1.62 -16.84 6.78
CA ALA A 22 1.25 -16.16 8.03
C ALA A 22 1.05 -17.13 9.21
N ALA A 23 0.59 -18.36 8.94
CA ALA A 23 0.47 -19.40 9.97
C ALA A 23 1.82 -19.98 10.38
N ASP A 24 2.77 -20.01 9.45
CA ASP A 24 4.15 -20.51 9.66
C ASP A 24 5.05 -19.44 10.31
N GLY A 25 4.59 -18.18 10.38
CA GLY A 25 5.31 -17.07 10.99
C GLY A 25 6.31 -16.40 10.05
N ASP A 26 6.09 -16.54 8.74
CA ASP A 26 6.97 -15.98 7.72
C ASP A 26 6.81 -14.45 7.58
N ASP A 27 7.87 -13.84 7.08
CA ASP A 27 7.93 -12.43 6.69
C ASP A 27 7.97 -12.35 5.16
N LEU A 28 6.79 -12.32 4.54
CA LEU A 28 6.65 -12.48 3.10
C LEU A 28 5.67 -11.48 2.51
N LEU A 29 6.05 -10.85 1.41
CA LEU A 29 5.11 -10.19 0.54
C LEU A 29 4.72 -11.08 -0.62
N VAL A 30 3.41 -11.22 -0.83
CA VAL A 30 2.79 -11.92 -1.94
C VAL A 30 2.05 -10.91 -2.81
N ASP A 31 2.53 -10.68 -4.02
CA ASP A 31 1.81 -9.90 -5.02
C ASP A 31 0.88 -10.81 -5.82
N ALA A 32 -0.39 -10.85 -5.43
CA ALA A 32 -1.39 -11.67 -6.09
C ALA A 32 -1.93 -11.03 -7.37
N ASN A 33 -1.46 -9.84 -7.76
CA ASN A 33 -2.02 -9.07 -8.85
C ASN A 33 -0.92 -8.52 -9.79
N GLN A 34 -0.83 -9.11 -10.99
CA GLN A 34 -0.10 -8.51 -12.11
C GLN A 34 1.40 -8.23 -11.89
N ALA A 35 2.05 -8.90 -10.93
CA ALA A 35 3.50 -8.80 -10.74
C ALA A 35 4.27 -9.12 -12.03
N ASP A 36 3.82 -10.13 -12.77
CA ASP A 36 4.33 -10.55 -14.08
C ASP A 36 4.13 -9.48 -15.16
N VAL A 37 2.94 -8.89 -15.24
CA VAL A 37 2.60 -7.80 -16.19
C VAL A 37 3.43 -6.55 -15.90
N LEU A 38 3.74 -6.30 -14.63
CA LEU A 38 4.51 -5.13 -14.19
C LEU A 38 6.02 -5.41 -14.07
N GLY A 39 6.48 -6.63 -14.39
CA GLY A 39 7.89 -7.03 -14.30
C GLY A 39 8.47 -6.99 -12.88
N ARG A 40 7.61 -7.15 -11.86
CA ARG A 40 7.96 -7.10 -10.44
C ARG A 40 8.08 -8.51 -9.86
N PRO A 41 8.86 -8.71 -8.79
CA PRO A 41 8.88 -9.98 -8.10
C PRO A 41 7.50 -10.25 -7.49
N GLN A 42 6.97 -11.43 -7.77
CA GLN A 42 5.69 -11.89 -7.21
C GLN A 42 5.77 -12.22 -5.72
N PHE A 43 6.97 -12.61 -5.27
CA PHE A 43 7.27 -12.96 -3.89
C PHE A 43 8.51 -12.18 -3.46
N VAL A 44 8.43 -11.54 -2.30
CA VAL A 44 9.54 -10.77 -1.74
C VAL A 44 9.67 -11.07 -0.26
N ASP A 45 10.83 -11.59 0.15
CA ASP A 45 11.16 -11.75 1.55
C ASP A 45 11.19 -10.38 2.23
N LEU A 46 10.48 -10.25 3.34
CA LEU A 46 10.44 -9.04 4.14
C LEU A 46 11.41 -9.14 5.32
N PRO A 47 11.82 -7.99 5.91
CA PRO A 47 12.62 -8.01 7.13
C PRO A 47 11.94 -8.78 8.26
N PRO A 48 12.71 -9.44 9.15
CA PRO A 48 12.14 -10.19 10.26
C PRO A 48 11.14 -9.39 11.11
N GLY A 49 9.96 -9.97 11.37
CA GLY A 49 8.88 -9.35 12.15
C GLY A 49 7.96 -8.40 11.36
N SER A 50 8.09 -8.35 10.03
CA SER A 50 7.18 -7.61 9.14
C SER A 50 5.82 -8.28 8.95
N GLY A 51 5.74 -9.59 9.20
CA GLY A 51 4.59 -10.44 8.91
C GLY A 51 4.35 -10.62 7.41
N VAL A 52 3.18 -11.18 7.07
CA VAL A 52 2.80 -11.41 5.67
C VAL A 52 1.96 -10.27 5.11
N ARG A 53 2.33 -9.80 3.91
CA ARG A 53 1.58 -8.80 3.14
C ARG A 53 1.04 -9.41 1.86
N LEU A 54 -0.22 -9.15 1.54
CA LEU A 54 -0.88 -9.60 0.31
C LEU A 54 -1.32 -8.39 -0.51
N VAL A 55 -0.72 -8.18 -1.69
CA VAL A 55 -1.18 -7.17 -2.64
C VAL A 55 -2.32 -7.74 -3.47
N THR A 56 -3.49 -7.12 -3.42
CA THR A 56 -4.66 -7.55 -4.18
C THR A 56 -5.64 -6.42 -4.45
N GLY A 57 -6.36 -6.53 -5.56
CA GLY A 57 -7.46 -5.66 -5.94
C GLY A 57 -8.86 -6.18 -5.57
N ALA A 58 -8.97 -7.31 -4.88
CA ALA A 58 -10.26 -7.89 -4.46
C ALA A 58 -10.34 -8.00 -2.94
N ILE A 59 -10.16 -6.86 -2.25
CA ILE A 59 -9.97 -6.78 -0.79
C ILE A 59 -11.14 -7.29 0.06
N GLY A 60 -12.33 -7.50 -0.52
CA GLY A 60 -13.44 -8.13 0.20
C GLY A 60 -13.24 -9.65 0.36
N ALA A 61 -13.48 -10.40 -0.71
CA ALA A 61 -13.43 -11.86 -0.67
C ALA A 61 -12.01 -12.39 -0.38
N GLN A 62 -10.98 -11.76 -0.93
CA GLN A 62 -9.61 -12.25 -0.78
C GLN A 62 -9.02 -11.98 0.60
N ALA A 63 -9.32 -10.83 1.22
CA ALA A 63 -8.90 -10.59 2.60
C ALA A 63 -9.59 -11.58 3.57
N MET A 64 -10.89 -11.82 3.38
CA MET A 64 -11.63 -12.80 4.16
C MET A 64 -11.02 -14.21 4.05
N ALA A 65 -10.57 -14.60 2.85
CA ALA A 65 -9.95 -15.90 2.61
C ALA A 65 -8.50 -15.98 3.14
N ALA A 66 -7.72 -14.90 3.04
CA ALA A 66 -6.36 -14.79 3.57
C ALA A 66 -6.33 -14.93 5.10
N GLY A 67 -7.37 -14.42 5.76
CA GLY A 67 -7.53 -14.48 7.21
C GLY A 67 -6.88 -13.30 7.94
N PRO A 68 -7.06 -13.22 9.27
CA PRO A 68 -6.79 -12.01 10.05
C PRO A 68 -5.29 -11.72 10.28
N ASN A 69 -4.42 -12.68 9.98
CA ASN A 69 -2.97 -12.56 10.20
C ASN A 69 -2.21 -12.11 8.94
N VAL A 70 -2.93 -11.73 7.88
CA VAL A 70 -2.34 -11.22 6.63
C VAL A 70 -2.70 -9.76 6.48
N PHE A 71 -1.69 -8.91 6.31
CA PHE A 71 -1.91 -7.50 5.98
C PHE A 71 -2.25 -7.36 4.50
N VAL A 72 -3.44 -6.88 4.18
CA VAL A 72 -3.87 -6.69 2.80
C VAL A 72 -3.49 -5.30 2.30
N VAL A 73 -2.72 -5.27 1.21
CA VAL A 73 -2.37 -4.06 0.46
C VAL A 73 -3.37 -3.93 -0.68
N ASP A 74 -4.22 -2.91 -0.62
CA ASP A 74 -5.23 -2.61 -1.64
C ASP A 74 -4.59 -2.02 -2.89
N LEU A 75 -4.57 -2.80 -3.97
CA LEU A 75 -4.02 -2.37 -5.26
C LEU A 75 -4.73 -1.12 -5.80
N TRP A 76 -6.01 -0.94 -5.50
CA TRP A 76 -6.79 0.20 -5.99
C TRP A 76 -6.62 1.45 -5.12
N SER A 77 -5.86 1.33 -4.02
CA SER A 77 -5.61 2.43 -3.08
C SER A 77 -6.86 3.08 -2.49
N LEU A 78 -8.04 2.43 -2.55
CA LEU A 78 -9.28 2.97 -2.01
C LEU A 78 -9.25 2.92 -0.49
N SER A 79 -8.73 1.83 0.09
CA SER A 79 -8.53 1.71 1.53
C SER A 79 -7.13 2.15 1.98
N ASP A 80 -6.28 2.61 1.07
CA ASP A 80 -4.93 3.03 1.40
C ASP A 80 -4.91 4.48 1.88
N PRO A 81 -4.40 4.80 3.08
CA PRO A 81 -4.45 6.16 3.61
C PRO A 81 -3.67 7.16 2.75
N VAL A 82 -2.54 6.77 2.17
CA VAL A 82 -1.72 7.65 1.33
C VAL A 82 -2.24 7.62 -0.11
N GLY A 83 -2.42 6.41 -0.64
CA GLY A 83 -2.89 6.15 -1.99
C GLY A 83 -4.22 6.84 -2.30
N SER A 84 -5.20 6.81 -1.38
CA SER A 84 -6.51 7.46 -1.53
C SER A 84 -6.41 8.99 -1.72
N ARG A 85 -5.33 9.61 -1.24
CA ARG A 85 -5.10 11.06 -1.27
C ARG A 85 -4.15 11.52 -2.38
N LEU A 86 -3.61 10.60 -3.18
CA LEU A 86 -2.79 10.95 -4.33
C LEU A 86 -3.61 11.77 -5.34
N ASP A 87 -3.04 12.91 -5.74
CA ASP A 87 -3.52 13.77 -6.82
C ASP A 87 -3.06 13.19 -8.16
N VAL A 88 -3.94 12.38 -8.76
CA VAL A 88 -3.68 11.63 -9.99
C VAL A 88 -4.35 12.35 -11.16
N SER A 89 -3.55 12.81 -12.12
CA SER A 89 -4.06 13.34 -13.39
C SER A 89 -4.75 12.24 -14.21
N GLU A 90 -5.79 12.60 -14.96
CA GLU A 90 -6.46 11.69 -15.92
C GLU A 90 -5.53 11.17 -17.02
N ASP A 91 -4.44 11.90 -17.30
CA ASP A 91 -3.40 11.51 -18.27
C ASP A 91 -2.33 10.59 -17.66
N ALA A 92 -2.40 10.28 -16.36
CA ALA A 92 -1.41 9.45 -15.71
C ALA A 92 -1.51 7.98 -16.19
N PRO A 93 -0.38 7.27 -16.36
CA PRO A 93 -0.38 5.87 -16.85
C PRO A 93 -1.03 4.87 -15.88
N PHE A 94 -1.32 5.30 -14.65
CA PHE A 94 -2.00 4.54 -13.60
C PHE A 94 -3.37 5.12 -13.26
N TYR A 95 -3.91 6.02 -14.08
CA TYR A 95 -5.31 6.46 -13.99
C TYR A 95 -6.24 5.35 -14.51
N ASP A 96 -7.39 5.18 -13.86
CA ASP A 96 -8.44 4.28 -14.31
C ASP A 96 -9.78 5.05 -14.35
N PRO A 97 -10.51 5.07 -15.47
CA PRO A 97 -11.73 5.84 -15.59
C PRO A 97 -12.90 5.31 -14.74
N LEU A 98 -12.83 4.08 -14.22
CA LEU A 98 -13.86 3.48 -13.37
C LEU A 98 -13.58 3.68 -11.88
N VAL A 99 -12.31 3.58 -11.47
CA VAL A 99 -11.91 3.61 -10.04
C VAL A 99 -10.99 4.77 -9.69
N GLY A 100 -10.69 5.66 -10.63
CA GLY A 100 -9.84 6.83 -10.47
C GLY A 100 -8.35 6.53 -10.59
N LYS A 101 -7.85 5.46 -9.95
CA LYS A 101 -6.41 5.13 -9.97
C LYS A 101 -6.09 3.68 -9.63
N TYR A 102 -4.93 3.23 -10.11
CA TYR A 102 -4.16 2.11 -9.59
C TYR A 102 -3.09 2.62 -8.61
N GLN A 103 -2.62 1.74 -7.74
CA GLN A 103 -1.46 2.01 -6.89
C GLN A 103 -0.25 2.48 -7.71
N TYR A 104 0.20 3.70 -7.45
CA TYR A 104 1.49 4.17 -7.96
C TYR A 104 2.61 3.51 -7.15
N GLY A 105 3.35 2.61 -7.80
CA GLY A 105 4.32 1.68 -7.20
C GLY A 105 5.23 2.28 -6.11
N PRO A 106 5.86 3.45 -6.33
CA PRO A 106 6.74 4.05 -5.33
C PRO A 106 6.12 4.25 -3.94
N TRP A 107 4.86 4.66 -3.86
CA TRP A 107 4.18 4.86 -2.57
C TRP A 107 3.88 3.54 -1.85
N VAL A 108 3.56 2.49 -2.63
CA VAL A 108 3.35 1.13 -2.11
C VAL A 108 4.64 0.59 -1.53
N PHE A 109 5.71 0.66 -2.32
CA PHE A 109 7.00 0.10 -1.96
C PHE A 109 7.62 0.85 -0.79
N ALA A 110 7.38 2.16 -0.70
CA ALA A 110 7.85 2.96 0.41
C ALA A 110 7.29 2.46 1.75
N ARG A 111 6.03 1.99 1.77
CA ARG A 111 5.31 1.56 2.98
C ARG A 111 5.37 0.07 3.26
N HIS A 112 5.55 -0.76 2.22
CA HIS A 112 5.35 -2.20 2.33
C HIS A 112 6.54 -3.05 1.88
N TRP A 113 7.51 -2.48 1.17
CA TRP A 113 8.70 -3.21 0.71
C TRP A 113 9.93 -2.95 1.58
N PRO A 114 10.90 -3.89 1.59
CA PRO A 114 12.17 -3.70 2.28
C PRO A 114 12.90 -2.42 1.82
N PRO A 115 13.63 -1.76 2.72
CA PRO A 115 14.30 -0.50 2.41
C PRO A 115 15.33 -0.61 1.27
N GLU A 116 15.88 -1.79 1.02
CA GLU A 116 16.92 -2.08 0.04
C GLU A 116 16.46 -2.02 -1.43
N THR A 117 15.18 -1.71 -1.69
CA THR A 117 14.71 -1.44 -3.05
C THR A 117 15.50 -0.28 -3.68
N ASN A 118 16.27 -0.56 -4.74
CA ASN A 118 17.11 0.42 -5.45
C ASN A 118 16.33 1.45 -6.30
N ASP A 119 15.01 1.57 -6.14
CA ASP A 119 14.20 2.54 -6.88
C ASP A 119 14.29 3.95 -6.25
N PRO A 120 14.84 4.96 -6.95
CA PRO A 120 14.98 6.31 -6.41
C PRO A 120 13.64 6.96 -6.05
N ALA A 121 12.57 6.69 -6.81
CA ALA A 121 11.25 7.24 -6.53
C ALA A 121 10.69 6.69 -5.21
N THR A 122 10.85 5.39 -4.95
CA THR A 122 10.50 4.74 -3.68
C THR A 122 11.30 5.34 -2.52
N ALA A 123 12.61 5.53 -2.67
CA ALA A 123 13.44 6.14 -1.63
C ALA A 123 12.99 7.57 -1.32
N THR A 124 12.62 8.35 -2.33
CA THR A 124 12.07 9.70 -2.17
C THR A 124 10.70 9.68 -1.50
N ALA A 125 9.81 8.75 -1.87
CA ALA A 125 8.52 8.59 -1.23
C ALA A 125 8.68 8.26 0.27
N ARG A 126 9.65 7.41 0.64
CA ARG A 126 9.96 7.15 2.06
C ARG A 126 10.39 8.40 2.82
N ARG A 127 11.18 9.28 2.20
CA ARG A 127 11.56 10.55 2.83
C ARG A 127 10.36 11.47 3.00
N ALA A 128 9.52 11.59 1.97
CA ALA A 128 8.29 12.37 2.03
C ALA A 128 7.34 11.88 3.14
N LEU A 129 7.18 10.57 3.31
CA LEU A 129 6.37 9.96 4.38
C LEU A 129 6.83 10.32 5.80
N ALA A 130 8.09 10.75 5.97
CA ALA A 130 8.63 11.16 7.25
C ALA A 130 8.46 12.66 7.55
N CYS A 131 7.77 13.42 6.68
CA CYS A 131 7.67 14.87 6.79
C CYS A 131 6.25 15.36 7.05
N GLY A 132 6.14 16.42 7.88
CA GLY A 132 4.92 17.21 8.08
C GLY A 132 3.63 16.41 8.20
N ASP A 133 2.63 16.84 7.44
CA ASP A 133 1.29 16.24 7.43
C ASP A 133 1.25 14.79 6.93
N LEU A 134 2.24 14.37 6.12
CA LEU A 134 2.37 12.97 5.70
C LEU A 134 2.81 12.07 6.86
N ALA A 135 3.76 12.54 7.68
CA ALA A 135 4.19 11.81 8.88
C ALA A 135 3.04 11.69 9.89
N ASP A 136 2.27 12.77 10.07
CA ASP A 136 1.08 12.75 10.93
C ASP A 136 0.03 11.74 10.44
N LEU A 137 -0.20 11.70 9.12
CA LEU A 137 -1.12 10.72 8.52
C LEU A 137 -0.64 9.29 8.74
N ASP A 138 0.64 9.01 8.52
CA ASP A 138 1.20 7.67 8.67
C ASP A 138 1.15 7.22 10.13
N ALA A 139 1.55 8.08 11.06
CA ALA A 139 1.48 7.83 12.50
C ALA A 139 0.04 7.68 13.01
N ALA A 140 -0.93 8.37 12.41
CA ALA A 140 -2.34 8.23 12.77
C ALA A 140 -2.91 6.85 12.40
N VAL A 141 -2.30 6.15 11.43
CA VAL A 141 -2.75 4.85 10.93
C VAL A 141 -1.99 3.68 11.52
N HIS A 142 -0.68 3.82 11.78
CA HIS A 142 0.17 2.69 12.19
C HIS A 142 0.48 2.64 13.69
N ASP A 143 0.45 3.77 14.40
CA ASP A 143 0.84 3.78 15.80
C ASP A 143 -0.25 3.20 16.71
N ASP A 144 0.18 2.61 17.82
CA ASP A 144 -0.71 2.07 18.84
C ASP A 144 -1.72 3.10 19.36
N MET A 145 -2.97 2.66 19.44
CA MET A 145 -4.06 3.50 19.91
C MET A 145 -3.98 3.73 21.43
N SER A 146 -3.99 5.00 21.83
CA SER A 146 -4.13 5.44 23.23
C SER A 146 -5.22 6.50 23.33
N VAL A 147 -5.68 6.81 24.56
CA VAL A 147 -6.66 7.88 24.77
C VAL A 147 -6.13 9.23 24.26
N GLY A 148 -4.85 9.51 24.49
CA GLY A 148 -4.20 10.71 23.98
C GLY A 148 -4.20 10.75 22.45
N ARG A 149 -3.78 9.64 21.80
CA ARG A 149 -3.76 9.54 20.34
C ARG A 149 -5.16 9.61 19.74
N PHE A 150 -6.17 9.03 20.38
CA PHE A 150 -7.56 9.14 19.96
C PHE A 150 -8.02 10.60 19.88
N LEU A 151 -7.76 11.38 20.94
CA LEU A 151 -8.13 12.80 20.95
C LEU A 151 -7.32 13.61 19.93
N SER A 152 -6.01 13.35 19.80
CA SER A 152 -5.17 13.99 18.78
C SER A 152 -5.65 13.68 17.36
N ASN A 153 -6.02 12.43 17.08
CA ASN A 153 -6.55 12.01 15.79
C ASN A 153 -7.90 12.70 15.49
N LEU A 154 -8.78 12.87 16.48
CA LEU A 154 -10.03 13.61 16.30
C LEU A 154 -9.79 15.08 15.91
N VAL A 155 -8.79 15.72 16.53
CA VAL A 155 -8.43 17.12 16.22
C VAL A 155 -7.76 17.22 14.85
N ALA A 156 -6.90 16.27 14.49
CA ALA A 156 -6.19 16.25 13.22
C ALA A 156 -7.06 15.81 12.03
N ALA A 157 -8.14 15.06 12.28
CA ALA A 157 -8.95 14.42 11.25
C ALA A 157 -9.41 15.39 10.13
N PRO A 158 -9.96 16.59 10.39
CA PRO A 158 -10.39 17.48 9.31
C PRO A 158 -9.26 17.82 8.33
N ARG A 159 -8.06 18.16 8.85
CA ARG A 159 -6.87 18.48 8.06
C ARG A 159 -6.38 17.25 7.28
N LEU A 160 -6.23 16.12 7.98
CA LEU A 160 -5.74 14.86 7.39
C LEU A 160 -6.71 14.26 6.37
N SER A 161 -8.01 14.50 6.51
CA SER A 161 -9.04 14.09 5.54
C SER A 161 -9.05 14.93 4.27
N SER A 162 -8.59 16.18 4.33
CA SER A 162 -8.51 17.07 3.17
C SER A 162 -7.16 17.07 2.45
N LEU A 163 -6.22 16.23 2.87
CA LEU A 163 -4.90 16.16 2.26
C LEU A 163 -4.98 15.75 0.79
N SER A 164 -4.26 16.49 -0.05
CA SER A 164 -3.96 16.15 -1.44
C SER A 164 -2.45 15.97 -1.55
N ILE A 165 -2.02 14.79 -1.97
CA ILE A 165 -0.61 14.41 -2.01
C ILE A 165 -0.18 14.41 -3.48
N PRO A 166 0.84 15.21 -3.87
CA PRO A 166 1.40 15.12 -5.21
C PRO A 166 1.82 13.68 -5.51
N THR A 167 1.39 13.13 -6.65
CA THR A 167 1.71 11.74 -6.98
C THR A 167 3.21 11.53 -7.18
N ASP A 168 3.91 12.53 -7.74
CA ASP A 168 5.37 12.52 -7.85
C ASP A 168 6.02 12.64 -6.46
N PRO A 169 6.81 11.65 -6.02
CA PRO A 169 7.45 11.66 -4.71
C PRO A 169 8.36 12.87 -4.50
N ALA A 170 9.03 13.38 -5.54
CA ALA A 170 9.90 14.54 -5.41
C ALA A 170 9.10 15.83 -5.14
N ALA A 171 7.98 16.01 -5.85
CA ALA A 171 7.05 17.11 -5.57
C ALA A 171 6.42 17.00 -4.17
N ALA A 172 6.07 15.78 -3.73
CA ALA A 172 5.58 15.54 -2.38
C ALA A 172 6.65 15.85 -1.32
N GLU A 173 7.88 15.37 -1.49
CA GLU A 173 9.00 15.69 -0.58
C GLU A 173 9.20 17.20 -0.47
N ALA A 174 9.24 17.91 -1.60
CA ALA A 174 9.35 19.37 -1.60
C ALA A 174 8.17 20.07 -0.90
N THR A 175 6.96 19.53 -1.04
CA THR A 175 5.74 20.10 -0.43
C THR A 175 5.70 19.91 1.08
N PHE A 176 6.05 18.71 1.57
CA PHE A 176 5.84 18.35 2.98
C PHE A 176 7.09 18.48 3.85
N CYS A 177 8.29 18.53 3.26
CA CYS A 177 9.56 18.63 3.99
C CYS A 177 10.16 20.05 3.99
N SER A 178 9.44 21.06 3.49
CA SER A 178 9.93 22.45 3.39
C SER A 178 9.62 23.32 4.61
N ASP A 179 9.08 22.73 5.68
CA ASP A 179 8.79 23.37 6.97
C ASP A 179 9.90 23.14 8.02
#